data_AF-A0A9D1DX94-F1
#
_entry.id   AF-A0A9D1DX94-F1
#
_cell.length_a   1.000
_cell.length_b   1.000
_cell.length_c   1.000
_cell.angle_alpha   90.00
_cell.angle_beta   90.00
_cell.angle_gamma   90.00
#
_symmetry.space_group_name_H-M   'P 1'
#
loop_
_entity.id
_entity.type
_entity.pdbx_description
1 polymer ?
#
loop_
_entity_poly.entity_id
_entity_poly.type
_entity_poly.pdbx_seq_one_letter_code
_entity_poly.pdbx_strand_id
1 'polypeptide(L)' 'HNQDSCRKIEAFLARADAGEGEMPEAVNLQKGEREFFTPVRDKKGKVIGYFERHEWYWDLKPLDGNG' A
#
# COMPACT_ATOMS: atom_id res chain seq x y z
N HIS A 1 17.11 -1.62 11.72
CA HIS A 1 16.12 -1.86 10.65
C HIS A 1 14.66 -1.81 11.08
N ASN A 2 14.29 -1.75 12.37
CA ASN A 2 12.88 -1.95 12.77
C ASN A 2 12.13 -0.71 13.30
N GLN A 3 12.82 0.40 13.62
CA GLN A 3 12.18 1.59 14.21
C GLN A 3 11.51 2.50 13.17
N ASP A 4 12.06 2.54 11.96
CA ASP A 4 11.58 3.42 10.90
C ASP A 4 10.25 2.91 10.31
N SER A 5 10.11 1.59 10.14
CA SER A 5 8.84 0.96 9.74
C SER A 5 7.76 1.10 10.81
N CYS A 6 8.07 0.94 12.10
CA CYS A 6 7.07 1.12 13.16
C CYS A 6 6.47 2.54 13.14
N ARG A 7 7.30 3.58 13.02
CA ARG A 7 6.82 4.97 12.96
C ARG A 7 5.97 5.23 11.71
N LYS A 8 6.29 4.59 10.58
CA LYS A 8 5.51 4.70 9.35
C LYS A 8 4.13 4.05 9.48
N ILE A 9 4.07 2.87 10.09
CA ILE A 9 2.81 2.16 10.35
C ILE A 9 1.94 2.95 11.34
N GLU A 10 2.52 3.50 12.42
CA GLU A 10 1.78 4.35 13.36
C GLU A 10 1.25 5.62 12.69
N ALA A 11 2.06 6.29 11.86
CA ALA A 11 1.62 7.46 11.10
C ALA A 11 0.52 7.11 10.08
N PHE A 12 0.63 5.95 9.43
CA PHE A 12 -0.39 5.43 8.54
C PHE A 12 -1.71 5.18 9.28
N LEU A 13 -1.67 4.48 10.43
CA LEU A 13 -2.85 4.21 11.25
C LEU A 13 -3.52 5.51 11.71
N ALA A 14 -2.74 6.51 12.13
CA ALA A 14 -3.27 7.81 12.53
C ALA A 14 -3.97 8.56 11.36
N ARG A 15 -3.40 8.51 10.15
CA ARG A 15 -4.03 9.13 8.97
C ARG A 15 -5.27 8.37 8.50
N ALA A 16 -5.22 7.04 8.59
CA ALA A 16 -6.35 6.19 8.28
C ALA A 16 -7.52 6.44 9.25
N ASP A 17 -7.23 6.68 10.52
CA ASP A 17 -8.21 7.05 11.56
C ASP A 17 -8.77 8.47 11.31
N ALA A 18 -7.95 9.37 10.75
CA ALA A 18 -8.38 10.69 10.28
C ALA A 18 -9.26 10.65 9.01
N GLY A 19 -9.46 9.48 8.41
CA GLY A 19 -10.36 9.31 7.25
C GLY A 19 -9.65 9.04 5.92
N GLU A 20 -8.32 9.04 5.87
CA GLU A 20 -7.59 8.72 4.64
C GLU A 20 -7.71 7.23 4.24
N GLY A 21 -7.82 6.97 2.94
CA GLY A 21 -8.05 5.63 2.36
C GLY A 21 -6.76 4.89 2.03
N GLU A 22 -6.62 4.43 0.79
CA GLU A 22 -5.42 3.72 0.32
C GLU A 22 -4.20 4.65 0.31
N MET A 23 -3.11 4.21 0.95
CA MET A 23 -1.81 4.87 0.87
C MET A 23 -0.79 3.96 0.20
N PRO A 24 -0.14 4.39 -0.89
CA PRO A 24 0.99 3.65 -1.46
C PRO A 24 2.20 3.83 -0.54
N GLU A 25 2.74 2.74 0.01
CA GLU A 25 3.95 2.81 0.85
C GLU A 25 5.21 2.70 0.01
N ALA A 26 5.22 1.81 -0.98
CA ALA A 26 6.38 1.58 -1.82
C ALA A 26 5.96 1.28 -3.25
N VAL A 27 6.51 2.05 -4.19
CA VAL A 27 6.49 1.70 -5.61
C VAL A 27 7.89 1.22 -5.96
N ASN A 28 8.07 -0.09 -5.99
CA ASN A 28 9.33 -0.68 -6.43
C ASN A 28 9.32 -0.83 -7.95
N LEU A 29 9.63 0.27 -8.63
CA LEU A 29 9.64 0.35 -10.10
C LEU A 29 10.63 -0.63 -10.75
N GLN A 30 11.70 -1.02 -10.04
CA GLN A 30 12.68 -1.98 -10.57
C GLN A 30 12.15 -3.42 -10.61
N LYS A 31 11.30 -3.79 -9.65
CA LYS A 31 10.67 -5.11 -9.59
C LYS A 31 9.24 -5.12 -10.15
N GLY A 32 8.73 -3.98 -10.59
CA GLY A 32 7.34 -3.85 -11.00
C GLY A 32 6.38 -4.19 -9.87
N GLU A 33 6.73 -3.89 -8.62
CA GLU A 33 5.90 -4.17 -7.45
C GLU A 33 5.37 -2.85 -6.87
N ARG A 34 4.08 -2.83 -6.51
CA ARG A 34 3.49 -1.74 -5.76
C ARG A 34 2.82 -2.27 -4.50
N GLU A 35 3.28 -1.74 -3.37
CA GLU A 35 2.79 -2.09 -2.05
C GLU A 35 1.85 -0.97 -1.60
N PHE A 36 0.59 -1.33 -1.35
CA PHE A 36 -0.43 -0.43 -0.83
C PHE A 36 -0.85 -0.89 0.55
N PHE A 37 -1.03 0.08 1.43
CA PHE A 37 -1.62 -0.14 2.74
C PHE A 37 -3.07 0.28 2.67
N THR A 38 -3.97 -0.70 2.79
CA THR A 38 -5.41 -0.44 2.83
C THR A 38 -5.90 -0.55 4.26
N PRO A 39 -6.41 0.54 4.88
CA PRO A 39 -6.90 0.47 6.24
C PRO A 39 -8.25 -0.25 6.30
N VAL A 40 -8.39 -1.13 7.28
CA VAL A 40 -9.65 -1.82 7.58
C VAL A 40 -10.36 -1.06 8.68
N ARG A 41 -11.59 -0.63 8.39
CA ARG A 41 -12.46 0.07 9.35
C ARG A 41 -13.59 -0.84 9.82
N ASP A 42 -13.90 -0.74 11.11
CA ASP A 42 -15.12 -1.33 11.66
C ASP A 42 -16.37 -0.54 11.20
N LYS A 43 -17.57 -1.10 11.45
CA LYS A 43 -18.86 -0.43 11.15
C LYS A 43 -18.99 0.98 11.76
N LYS A 44 -18.23 1.29 12.81
CA LYS A 44 -18.17 2.62 13.43
C LYS A 44 -17.16 3.59 12.78
N GLY A 45 -16.50 3.18 11.69
CA GLY A 45 -15.48 3.98 11.01
C GLY A 45 -14.10 3.96 11.67
N LYS A 46 -13.95 3.30 12.82
CA LYS A 46 -12.67 3.16 13.53
C LYS A 46 -11.74 2.21 12.78
N VAL A 47 -10.48 2.58 12.60
CA VAL A 47 -9.46 1.69 12.03
C VAL A 47 -9.16 0.56 13.02
N ILE A 48 -9.36 -0.69 12.58
CA ILE A 48 -9.10 -1.90 13.37
C ILE A 48 -7.87 -2.66 12.89
N GLY A 49 -7.29 -2.24 11.77
CA GLY A 49 -6.09 -2.83 11.20
C GLY A 49 -5.86 -2.32 9.79
N TYR A 50 -4.99 -3.02 9.07
CA TYR A 50 -4.73 -2.79 7.66
C TYR A 50 -4.37 -4.11 6.99
N PHE A 51 -4.49 -4.15 5.67
CA PHE A 51 -3.90 -5.23 4.88
C PHE A 51 -2.97 -4.63 3.82
N GLU A 52 -1.90 -5.36 3.54
CA GLU A 52 -0.93 -5.05 2.51
C GLU A 52 -1.43 -5.64 1.19
N ARG A 53 -1.58 -4.79 0.18
CA ARG A 53 -1.89 -5.21 -1.19
C ARG A 53 -0.62 -5.06 -2.02
N HIS A 54 -0.09 -6.18 -2.48
CA HIS A 54 1.05 -6.21 -3.39
C HIS A 54 0.50 -6.40 -4.80
N GLU A 55 0.61 -5.37 -5.62
CA GLU A 55 0.28 -5.44 -7.04
C GLU A 55 1.58 -5.61 -7.83
N TRP A 56 1.67 -6.70 -8.59
CA TRP A 56 2.75 -6.93 -9.54
C TRP A 56 2.34 -6.45 -10.93
N TYR A 57 3.07 -5.49 -11.48
CA TYR A 57 2.94 -4.99 -12.85
C TYR A 57 3.50 -5.95 -13.92
N TRP A 58 3.91 -7.17 -13.55
CA TRP A 58 4.52 -8.16 -14.46
C TRP A 58 3.60 -8.63 -15.61
N ASP A 59 2.31 -8.28 -15.62
CA ASP A 59 1.37 -8.61 -16.70
C ASP A 59 1.10 -7.47 -17.71
N LEU A 60 1.74 -6.31 -17.54
CA LEU A 60 1.96 -5.46 -18.71
C LEU A 60 3.10 -6.10 -19.50
N LYS A 61 2.78 -7.14 -20.28
CA LYS A 61 3.63 -7.49 -21.41
C LYS A 61 4.02 -6.17 -22.09
N PRO A 62 5.31 -5.89 -22.36
CA PRO A 62 5.59 -4.90 -23.38
C PRO A 62 4.75 -5.34 -24.58
N LEU A 63 3.82 -4.49 -25.01
CA LEU A 63 3.14 -4.68 -26.28
C LEU A 63 4.26 -4.96 -27.26
N ASP A 64 4.25 -6.18 -27.80
CA ASP A 64 5.23 -6.70 -28.73
C ASP A 64 5.31 -5.70 -29.89
N GLY A 65 6.29 -4.81 -29.78
CA GLY A 65 6.51 -3.71 -30.69
C GLY A 65 7.55 -4.13 -31.70
N ASN A 66 7.29 -5.21 -32.44
CA ASN A 66 8.00 -5.47 -33.68
C ASN A 66 7.11 -6.23 -34.66
N GLY A 67 6.25 -5.44 -35.33
CA GLY A 67 5.76 -5.79 -36.67
C GLY A 67 6.85 -5.61 -37.73
#